data_AF-A0A953Y545-F1
#
_entry.id   AF-A0A953Y545-F1
#
_cell.length_a   1.000
_cell.length_b   1.000
_cell.length_c   1.000
_cell.angle_alpha   90.00
_cell.angle_beta   90.00
_cell.angle_gamma   90.00
#
_symmetry.space_group_name_H-M   'P 1'
#
loop_
_entity.id
_entity.type
_entity.pdbx_description
1 polymer ?
#
loop_
_entity_poly.entity_id
_entity_poly.type
_entity_poly.pdbx_seq_one_letter_code
_entity_poly.pdbx_strand_id
1 'polypeptide(L)'
;MSKARGEPSQGQLFAPSESPAEAAPEPSGPLAAVAPDLPVLGEFSYGIPDALVERVRVGVRVRVPFGGRKVLGYVLEVGPGVPAPPKRARALLAVVDEEPVVAADVLALARWVATYYRAP
;
A
#
# COMPACT_ATOMS: atom_id res chain seq x y z
N MET A 1 -53.11 3.54 -14.23
CA MET A 1 -52.14 4.60 -13.90
C MET A 1 -52.14 4.71 -12.38
N SER A 2 -51.14 4.26 -11.62
CA SER A 2 -49.83 4.88 -11.43
C SER A 2 -48.89 3.91 -10.68
N LYS A 3 -47.59 3.99 -10.96
CA LYS A 3 -46.52 3.03 -10.66
C LYS A 3 -46.29 2.76 -9.16
N ALA A 4 -46.09 1.50 -8.83
CA ALA A 4 -45.48 1.03 -7.59
C ALA A 4 -44.02 1.54 -7.48
N ARG A 5 -43.71 2.17 -6.35
CA ARG A 5 -42.37 2.55 -5.93
C ARG A 5 -41.66 1.28 -5.46
N GLY A 6 -40.83 0.69 -6.30
CA GLY A 6 -39.95 -0.42 -5.90
C GLY A 6 -38.87 0.11 -4.97
N GLU A 7 -38.93 -0.26 -3.70
CA GLU A 7 -37.84 -0.05 -2.75
C GLU A 7 -36.66 -0.97 -3.14
N PRO A 8 -35.42 -0.47 -3.23
CA PRO A 8 -34.29 -1.35 -3.47
C PRO A 8 -34.05 -2.23 -2.23
N SER A 9 -34.10 -3.55 -2.45
CA SER A 9 -33.75 -4.55 -1.44
C SER A 9 -32.32 -4.33 -0.93
N GLN A 10 -32.17 -4.33 0.40
CA GLN A 10 -30.92 -4.11 1.14
C GLN A 10 -29.76 -5.03 0.70
N GLY A 11 -30.05 -6.16 0.03
CA GLY A 11 -29.05 -7.06 -0.54
C GLY A 11 -28.23 -6.46 -1.70
N GLN A 12 -28.66 -5.35 -2.31
CA GLN A 12 -27.94 -4.68 -3.39
C GLN A 12 -26.99 -3.57 -2.91
N LEU A 13 -27.04 -3.19 -1.62
CA LEU A 13 -26.11 -2.19 -1.03
C LEU A 13 -24.72 -2.77 -0.72
N PHE A 14 -24.60 -4.10 -0.70
CA PHE A 14 -23.36 -4.83 -0.41
C PHE A 14 -22.88 -5.64 -1.61
N ALA A 15 -23.06 -5.13 -2.83
CA ALA A 15 -22.29 -5.66 -3.95
C ALA A 15 -20.80 -5.61 -3.57
N PRO A 16 -20.04 -6.72 -3.65
CA PRO A 16 -18.59 -6.62 -3.62
C PRO A 16 -18.22 -5.77 -4.83
N SER A 17 -17.88 -4.51 -4.56
CA SER A 17 -17.41 -3.56 -5.57
C SER A 17 -16.12 -4.10 -6.14
N GLU A 18 -16.25 -4.68 -7.34
CA GLU A 18 -15.20 -5.02 -8.30
C GLU A 18 -14.23 -6.12 -7.85
N SER A 19 -14.19 -7.19 -8.66
CA SER A 19 -13.21 -8.26 -8.61
C SER A 19 -11.78 -7.70 -8.46
N PRO A 20 -11.02 -8.03 -7.40
CA PRO A 20 -9.72 -7.39 -7.13
C PRO A 20 -8.58 -7.79 -8.08
N ALA A 21 -8.84 -8.62 -9.09
CA ALA A 21 -7.81 -9.24 -9.92
C ALA A 21 -7.58 -8.54 -11.27
N GLU A 22 -8.47 -7.68 -11.75
CA GLU A 22 -8.52 -7.34 -13.19
C GLU A 22 -7.80 -6.04 -13.62
N ALA A 23 -7.03 -5.38 -12.74
CA ALA A 23 -6.03 -4.37 -13.17
C ALA A 23 -5.07 -3.98 -12.02
N ALA A 24 -4.66 -4.92 -11.17
CA ALA A 24 -3.56 -4.60 -10.26
C ALA A 24 -2.31 -4.36 -11.12
N PRO A 25 -1.60 -3.22 -10.99
CA PRO A 25 -0.41 -2.99 -11.78
C PRO A 25 0.59 -4.13 -11.53
N GLU A 26 1.24 -4.58 -12.59
CA GLU A 26 2.23 -5.64 -12.47
C GLU A 26 3.52 -5.06 -11.86
N PRO A 27 4.19 -5.76 -10.93
CA PRO A 27 5.48 -5.33 -10.40
C PRO A 27 6.56 -5.56 -11.48
N SER A 28 6.90 -4.51 -12.22
CA SER A 28 7.89 -4.56 -13.32
C SER A 28 9.25 -3.94 -12.97
N GLY A 29 9.29 -3.06 -11.97
CA GLY A 29 10.49 -2.34 -11.54
C GLY A 29 11.09 -2.83 -10.21
N PRO A 30 11.88 -1.99 -9.52
CA PRO A 30 12.52 -2.32 -8.25
C PRO A 30 11.52 -2.60 -7.12
N LEU A 31 12.01 -3.14 -6.01
CA LEU A 31 11.21 -3.34 -4.81
C LEU A 31 11.26 -2.12 -3.88
N ALA A 32 10.18 -1.92 -3.12
CA ALA A 32 10.10 -0.99 -1.99
C ALA A 32 9.73 -1.74 -0.70
N ALA A 33 10.41 -1.42 0.39
CA ALA A 33 9.97 -1.79 1.73
C ALA A 33 8.99 -0.73 2.23
N VAL A 34 7.80 -1.15 2.67
CA VAL A 34 6.72 -0.26 3.10
C VAL A 34 6.25 -0.66 4.49
N ALA A 35 6.14 0.31 5.40
CA ALA A 35 5.37 0.17 6.63
C ALA A 35 3.92 0.59 6.39
N PRO A 36 2.93 -0.32 6.47
CA PRO A 36 1.52 0.03 6.39
C PRO A 36 1.10 0.88 7.58
N ASP A 37 0.18 1.81 7.36
CA ASP A 37 -0.44 2.62 8.43
C ASP A 37 -1.50 1.79 9.16
N LEU A 38 -1.04 0.73 9.83
CA LEU A 38 -1.83 -0.28 10.52
C LEU A 38 -1.04 -0.81 11.73
N PRO A 39 -1.71 -1.34 12.77
CA PRO A 39 -1.05 -1.96 13.91
C PRO A 39 -0.53 -3.36 13.56
N VAL A 40 0.43 -3.43 12.63
CA VAL A 40 1.09 -4.65 12.17
C VAL A 40 2.60 -4.48 12.31
N LEU A 41 3.27 -5.49 12.84
CA LEU A 41 4.71 -5.43 13.06
C LEU A 41 5.47 -5.66 11.75
N GLY A 42 6.45 -4.81 11.50
CA GLY A 42 7.45 -5.00 10.46
C GLY A 42 7.13 -4.30 9.14
N GLU A 43 8.02 -4.54 8.18
CA GLU A 43 8.00 -3.93 6.86
C GLU A 43 7.63 -4.96 5.81
N PHE A 44 6.95 -4.53 4.74
CA PHE A 44 6.45 -5.41 3.70
C PHE A 44 6.99 -4.98 2.34
N SER A 45 7.47 -5.96 1.57
CA SER A 45 8.06 -5.72 0.25
C SER A 45 6.98 -5.65 -0.84
N TYR A 46 7.01 -4.58 -1.63
CA TYR A 46 6.15 -4.36 -2.77
C TYR A 46 6.97 -4.10 -4.02
N GLY A 47 6.48 -4.54 -5.18
CA GLY A 47 7.08 -4.14 -6.45
C GLY A 47 6.61 -2.75 -6.85
N ILE A 48 7.50 -1.98 -7.45
CA ILE A 48 7.22 -0.65 -7.97
C ILE A 48 6.89 -0.82 -9.47
N PRO A 49 5.66 -0.51 -9.91
CA PRO A 49 5.35 -0.44 -11.33
C PRO A 49 6.18 0.64 -12.01
N ASP A 50 6.57 0.44 -13.28
CA ASP A 50 7.41 1.40 -14.03
C ASP A 50 6.87 2.83 -13.99
N ALA A 51 5.54 2.99 -14.10
CA ALA A 51 4.86 4.28 -14.05
C ALA A 51 5.03 5.04 -12.72
N LEU A 52 5.43 4.36 -11.64
CA LEU A 52 5.63 4.92 -10.31
C LEU A 52 7.11 5.07 -9.93
N VAL A 53 8.05 4.50 -10.69
CA VAL A 53 9.48 4.44 -10.32
C VAL A 53 10.05 5.82 -9.99
N GLU A 54 9.81 6.82 -10.82
CA GLU A 54 10.34 8.19 -10.63
C GLU A 54 9.77 8.92 -9.40
N ARG A 55 8.61 8.48 -8.92
CA ARG A 55 7.86 9.11 -7.82
C ARG A 55 8.08 8.42 -6.48
N VAL A 56 8.52 7.16 -6.47
CA VAL A 56 8.70 6.39 -5.25
C VAL A 56 10.07 6.70 -4.64
N ARG A 57 10.06 7.31 -3.45
CA ARG A 57 11.26 7.69 -2.69
C ARG A 57 11.05 7.37 -1.22
N VAL A 58 12.13 7.19 -0.46
CA VAL A 58 12.03 7.02 1.01
C VAL A 58 11.31 8.22 1.63
N GLY A 59 10.37 7.97 2.55
CA GLY A 59 9.57 9.00 3.21
C GLY A 59 8.29 9.42 2.50
N VAL A 60 8.06 8.97 1.25
CA VAL A 60 6.77 9.21 0.58
C VAL A 60 5.71 8.24 1.07
N ARG A 61 4.47 8.71 1.07
CA ARG A 61 3.31 7.89 1.38
C ARG A 61 2.76 7.25 0.11
N VAL A 62 2.40 5.97 0.21
CA VAL A 62 1.94 5.14 -0.90
C VAL A 62 0.63 4.44 -0.54
N ARG A 63 -0.13 4.06 -1.56
CA ARG A 63 -1.27 3.15 -1.43
C ARG A 63 -0.82 1.73 -1.78
N VAL A 64 -1.11 0.77 -0.91
CA VAL A 64 -0.73 -0.64 -1.09
C VAL A 64 -1.89 -1.60 -0.84
N PRO A 65 -1.92 -2.76 -1.51
CA PRO A 65 -2.83 -3.85 -1.13
C PRO A 65 -2.29 -4.55 0.13
N PHE A 66 -3.15 -4.72 1.13
CA PHE A 66 -2.81 -5.43 2.37
C PHE A 66 -4.03 -6.20 2.87
N GLY A 67 -3.93 -7.53 3.01
CA GLY A 67 -5.01 -8.35 3.58
C GLY A 67 -6.38 -8.21 2.89
N GLY A 68 -6.40 -8.02 1.56
CA GLY A 68 -7.65 -7.86 0.78
C GLY A 68 -8.23 -6.44 0.73
N ARG A 69 -7.64 -5.49 1.46
CA ARG A 69 -8.00 -4.06 1.41
C ARG A 69 -6.86 -3.21 0.83
N LYS A 70 -7.16 -1.96 0.48
CA LYS A 70 -6.19 -0.94 0.06
C LYS A 70 -5.92 -0.03 1.26
N VAL A 71 -4.66 0.12 1.67
CA VAL A 71 -4.27 0.95 2.81
C VAL A 71 -3.15 1.93 2.43
N LEU A 72 -2.94 2.93 3.28
CA LEU A 72 -1.77 3.80 3.19
C LEU A 72 -0.55 3.13 3.84
N GLY A 73 0.63 3.58 3.47
CA GLY A 73 1.88 3.21 4.11
C GLY A 73 3.01 4.15 3.71
N TYR A 74 4.13 4.05 4.40
CA TYR A 74 5.32 4.86 4.14
C TYR A 74 6.43 4.02 3.54
N VAL A 75 7.09 4.55 2.51
CA VAL A 75 8.24 3.90 1.89
C VAL A 75 9.45 4.11 2.80
N LEU A 76 10.05 3.00 3.22
CA LEU A 76 11.16 3.00 4.16
C LEU A 76 12.50 2.69 3.46
N GLU A 77 12.44 1.97 2.35
CA GLU A 77 13.60 1.63 1.52
C GLU A 77 13.16 1.33 0.08
N VAL A 78 14.04 1.57 -0.89
CA VAL A 78 13.82 1.29 -2.32
C VAL A 78 15.07 0.68 -2.93
N GLY A 79 14.89 -0.36 -3.75
CA GLY A 79 15.97 -0.93 -4.58
C GLY A 79 16.52 -2.26 -4.05
N PRO A 80 17.79 -2.59 -4.35
CA PRO A 80 18.33 -3.94 -4.20
C PRO A 80 18.50 -4.42 -2.75
N GLY A 81 18.47 -3.51 -1.76
CA GLY A 81 18.50 -3.87 -0.35
C GLY A 81 17.18 -4.42 0.19
N VAL A 82 16.07 -4.21 -0.53
CA VAL A 82 14.75 -4.69 -0.14
C VAL A 82 14.63 -6.19 -0.42
N PRO A 83 14.38 -7.03 0.61
CA PRO A 83 14.28 -8.47 0.42
C PRO A 83 13.05 -8.82 -0.41
N ALA A 84 13.22 -9.76 -1.34
CA ALA A 84 12.09 -10.29 -2.10
C ALA A 84 11.12 -11.03 -1.16
N PRO A 85 9.80 -10.80 -1.31
CA PRO A 85 8.82 -11.53 -0.51
C PRO A 85 8.82 -13.03 -0.87
N PRO A 86 8.43 -13.91 0.08
CA PRO A 86 8.42 -15.36 -0.14
C PRO A 86 7.40 -15.82 -1.20
N LYS A 87 6.42 -14.98 -1.51
CA LYS A 87 5.49 -15.12 -2.64
C LYS A 87 5.71 -13.96 -3.60
N ARG A 88 5.13 -14.05 -4.81
CA ARG A 88 5.15 -12.97 -5.79
C ARG A 88 4.80 -11.63 -5.13
N ALA A 89 5.67 -10.63 -5.32
CA ALA A 89 5.46 -9.30 -4.75
C ALA A 89 4.15 -8.72 -5.27
N ARG A 90 3.36 -8.11 -4.39
CA ARG A 90 2.24 -7.26 -4.82
C ARG A 90 2.79 -5.92 -5.27
N ALA A 91 2.15 -5.26 -6.21
CA ALA A 91 2.57 -3.94 -6.64
C ALA A 91 2.03 -2.82 -5.74
N LEU A 92 2.76 -1.71 -5.69
CA LEU A 92 2.24 -0.43 -5.24
C LEU A 92 1.08 0.01 -6.15
N LEU A 93 0.04 0.61 -5.55
CA LEU A 93 -1.14 1.06 -6.30
C LEU A 93 -1.05 2.52 -6.71
N ALA A 94 -0.46 3.36 -5.87
CA ALA A 94 -0.30 4.79 -6.12
C ALA A 94 0.74 5.40 -5.17
N VAL A 95 1.36 6.50 -5.60
CA VAL A 95 2.07 7.45 -4.73
C VAL A 95 1.09 8.56 -4.35
N VAL A 96 0.95 8.83 -3.06
CA VAL A 96 -0.06 9.74 -2.50
C VAL A 96 0.46 11.17 -2.40
N ASP A 97 1.70 11.33 -1.94
CA ASP A 97 2.36 12.63 -1.82
C ASP A 97 3.48 12.74 -2.85
N GLU A 98 3.63 13.91 -3.50
CA GLU A 98 4.66 14.13 -4.53
C GLU A 98 6.08 14.20 -3.97
N GLU A 99 6.20 14.62 -2.71
CA GLU A 99 7.45 14.74 -1.98
C GLU A 99 7.43 13.89 -0.69
N PRO A 100 8.61 13.50 -0.17
CA PRO A 100 8.69 12.83 1.13
C PRO A 100 8.09 13.70 2.23
N VAL A 101 7.02 13.21 2.85
CA VAL A 101 6.39 13.89 4.00
C VAL A 101 7.09 13.58 5.31
N VAL A 102 7.93 12.53 5.33
CA VAL A 102 8.78 12.17 6.47
C VAL A 102 10.23 12.20 6.03
N ALA A 103 11.06 12.95 6.75
CA ALA A 103 12.50 13.01 6.51
C ALA A 103 13.17 11.66 6.86
N ALA A 104 14.29 11.37 6.21
CA ALA A 104 14.97 10.07 6.33
C ALA A 104 15.54 9.83 7.75
N ASP A 105 15.99 10.87 8.43
CA ASP A 105 16.46 10.84 9.82
C ASP A 105 15.33 10.53 10.81
N VAL A 106 14.15 11.12 10.60
CA VAL A 106 12.94 10.83 11.38
C VAL A 106 12.49 9.38 11.15
N LEU A 107 12.54 8.88 9.91
CA LEU A 107 12.27 7.47 9.62
C LEU A 107 13.27 6.53 10.31
N ALA A 108 14.55 6.87 10.30
CA ALA A 108 15.58 6.08 10.98
C ALA A 108 15.34 6.03 12.49
N LEU A 109 14.98 7.16 13.11
CA LEU A 109 14.60 7.23 14.51
C LEU A 109 13.35 6.38 14.78
N ALA A 110 12.31 6.50 13.97
CA ALA A 110 11.07 5.74 14.12
C ALA A 110 11.33 4.24 14.04
N ARG A 111 12.14 3.78 13.08
CA ARG A 111 12.59 2.38 12.97
C ARG A 111 13.34 1.91 14.22
N TRP A 112 14.22 2.75 14.78
CA TRP A 112 14.92 2.43 16.01
C TRP A 112 13.95 2.29 17.20
N VAL A 113 13.02 3.23 17.36
CA VAL A 113 11.98 3.20 18.40
C VAL A 113 11.12 1.94 18.26
N ALA A 114 10.63 1.64 17.06
CA ALA A 114 9.82 0.46 16.77
C ALA A 114 10.58 -0.84 17.12
N THR A 115 11.87 -0.91 16.79
CA THR A 115 12.73 -2.05 17.11
C THR A 115 12.93 -2.20 18.62
N TYR A 116 13.25 -1.09 19.30
CA TYR A 116 13.55 -1.09 20.73
C TYR A 116 12.31 -1.43 21.57
N TYR A 117 11.18 -0.80 21.27
CA TYR A 117 9.93 -0.95 22.02
C TYR A 117 9.02 -2.04 21.48
N ARG A 118 9.41 -2.75 20.41
CA ARG A 118 8.57 -3.76 19.73
C ARG A 118 7.19 -3.21 19.36
N ALA A 119 7.15 -1.97 18.90
CA ALA A 119 5.94 -1.28 18.48
C ALA A 119 5.78 -1.35 16.95
N PRO A 120 4.53 -1.44 16.45
CA PRO A 120 4.24 -1.31 15.02
C PRO A 120 4.47 0.11 14.51
#